data_AF-A0A1H0YZ35-F1
#
_entry.id   AF-A0A1H0YZ35-F1
#
_cell.length_a   1.000
_cell.length_b   1.000
_cell.length_c   1.000
_cell.angle_alpha   90.00
_cell.angle_beta   90.00
_cell.angle_gamma   90.00
#
_symmetry.space_group_name_H-M   'P 1'
#
loop_
_entity.id
_entity.type
_entity.pdbx_description
1 polymer ?
#
loop_
_entity_poly.entity_id
_entity_poly.type
_entity_poly.pdbx_seq_one_letter_code
_entity_poly.pdbx_strand_id
1 'polypeptide(L)'
;MSQKQLMKDSIDHHDYPIEEGVIIDSLDIRLQEIIKKQHPNLAEGAFISHKNLTYYRLLFLEEIIDKANRKNDYVREAVYDATKHQGYTALDVQDQLDRKITFGQKIADDVARFGGSWTFIITFICFMGVWMALNVVKPFGIVFDKYPFILLNLALSTLAAIQAPLIMMSQNRASDYDRLQAKNDYNVNKVSEEGIRLLHTKLDHLVQQDQSDLLEIQKLQTEMLASLTKQLVSMQEEQARLVGQIEKMRRSEENV
;
A
#
# COMPACT_ATOMS: atom_id res chain seq x y z
N MET A 1 -44.59 47.81 5.94
CA MET A 1 -44.23 47.14 4.67
C MET A 1 -42.74 47.36 4.46
N SER A 2 -41.89 46.38 4.73
CA SER A 2 -40.48 46.46 4.33
C SER A 2 -40.45 46.24 2.81
N GLN A 3 -40.02 47.23 2.03
CA GLN A 3 -39.80 47.02 0.59
C GLN A 3 -38.74 45.92 0.46
N LYS A 4 -39.13 44.74 -0.04
CA LYS A 4 -38.16 43.68 -0.38
C LYS A 4 -37.22 44.28 -1.42
N GLN A 5 -35.98 44.49 -1.03
CA GLN A 5 -34.97 45.02 -1.93
C GLN A 5 -34.66 43.91 -2.94
N LEU A 6 -34.90 44.20 -4.22
CA LEU A 6 -34.72 43.29 -5.34
C LEU A 6 -33.34 43.51 -5.96
N MET A 7 -32.70 42.42 -6.36
CA MET A 7 -31.45 42.42 -7.11
C MET A 7 -31.61 41.61 -8.38
N LYS A 8 -30.98 42.10 -9.44
CA LYS A 8 -31.02 41.48 -10.76
C LYS A 8 -30.00 40.35 -10.82
N ASP A 9 -30.46 39.15 -11.16
CA ASP A 9 -29.59 38.00 -11.37
C ASP A 9 -28.72 38.21 -12.62
N SER A 10 -27.43 37.91 -12.48
CA SER A 10 -26.44 38.15 -13.53
C SER A 10 -26.44 37.08 -14.63
N ILE A 11 -27.17 35.97 -14.43
CA ILE A 11 -27.31 34.83 -15.34
C ILE A 11 -28.59 34.94 -16.17
N ASP A 12 -29.75 35.06 -15.51
CA ASP A 12 -31.06 35.09 -16.19
C ASP A 12 -31.70 36.48 -16.29
N HIS A 13 -31.07 37.50 -15.69
CA HIS A 13 -31.51 38.89 -15.73
C HIS A 13 -32.90 39.16 -15.12
N HIS A 14 -33.44 38.24 -14.33
CA HIS A 14 -34.67 38.44 -13.56
C HIS A 14 -34.39 39.07 -12.20
N ASP A 15 -35.38 39.78 -11.67
CA ASP A 15 -35.29 40.40 -10.34
C ASP A 15 -35.70 39.40 -9.27
N TYR A 16 -34.79 39.13 -8.34
CA TYR A 16 -35.01 38.26 -7.20
C TYR A 16 -34.88 39.04 -5.89
N PRO A 17 -35.60 38.65 -4.83
CA PRO A 17 -35.32 39.14 -3.49
C PRO A 17 -33.87 38.87 -3.09
N ILE A 18 -33.21 39.82 -2.42
CA ILE A 18 -31.83 39.63 -1.91
C ILE A 18 -31.67 38.34 -1.10
N GLU A 19 -32.71 37.96 -0.35
CA GLU A 19 -32.76 36.76 0.50
C GLU A 19 -32.65 35.44 -0.28
N GLU A 20 -32.96 35.48 -1.59
CA GLU A 20 -33.03 34.35 -2.51
C GLU A 20 -31.79 34.21 -3.40
N GLY A 21 -30.70 34.90 -3.09
CA GLY A 21 -29.44 34.75 -3.81
C GLY A 21 -28.22 35.16 -3.01
N VAL A 22 -27.08 35.12 -3.68
CA VAL A 22 -25.76 35.40 -3.10
C VAL A 22 -24.89 36.15 -4.09
N ILE A 23 -23.88 36.82 -3.56
CA ILE A 23 -22.84 37.49 -4.36
C ILE A 23 -21.82 36.43 -4.78
N ILE A 24 -21.38 36.48 -6.05
CA ILE A 24 -20.45 35.49 -6.60
C ILE A 24 -19.14 35.39 -5.81
N ASP A 25 -18.63 36.51 -5.29
CA ASP A 25 -17.36 36.59 -4.57
C ASP A 25 -17.39 35.89 -3.20
N SER A 26 -18.58 35.63 -2.64
CA SER A 26 -18.72 34.88 -1.40
C SER A 26 -18.80 33.36 -1.62
N LEU A 27 -18.90 32.92 -2.87
CA LEU A 27 -18.91 31.50 -3.23
C LEU A 27 -17.50 30.89 -3.14
N ASP A 28 -17.45 29.56 -3.01
CA ASP A 28 -16.19 28.82 -3.14
C ASP A 28 -15.51 29.10 -4.48
N ILE A 29 -14.18 29.25 -4.47
CA ILE A 29 -13.37 29.60 -5.64
C ILE A 29 -13.66 28.66 -6.81
N ARG A 30 -13.83 27.36 -6.56
CA ARG A 30 -14.09 26.38 -7.62
C ARG A 30 -15.47 26.56 -8.26
N LEU A 31 -16.47 26.91 -7.46
CA LEU A 31 -17.80 27.20 -7.97
C LEU A 31 -17.79 28.50 -8.81
N GLN A 32 -17.01 29.50 -8.39
CA GLN A 32 -16.79 30.71 -9.19
C GLN A 32 -16.13 30.39 -10.53
N GLU A 33 -15.13 29.49 -10.55
CA GLU A 33 -14.46 29.06 -11.79
C GLU A 33 -15.43 28.40 -12.77
N ILE A 34 -16.30 27.50 -12.30
CA ILE A 34 -17.31 26.85 -13.14
C ILE A 34 -18.28 27.88 -13.74
N ILE A 35 -18.75 28.83 -12.92
CA ILE A 35 -19.66 29.88 -13.38
C ILE A 35 -18.96 30.79 -14.40
N LYS A 36 -17.72 31.23 -14.13
CA LYS A 36 -16.92 32.08 -15.03
C LYS A 36 -16.58 31.39 -16.34
N LYS A 37 -16.42 30.06 -16.34
CA LYS A 37 -16.19 29.27 -17.56
C LYS A 37 -17.34 29.37 -18.56
N GLN A 38 -18.59 29.44 -18.07
CA GLN A 38 -19.77 29.62 -18.92
C GLN A 38 -20.15 31.10 -19.11
N HIS A 39 -19.79 31.97 -18.17
CA HIS A 39 -20.07 33.41 -18.20
C HIS A 39 -18.79 34.24 -17.95
N PRO A 40 -17.91 34.42 -18.97
CA PRO A 40 -16.60 35.05 -18.79
C PRO A 40 -16.65 36.53 -18.44
N ASN A 41 -17.75 37.21 -18.77
CA ASN A 41 -17.92 38.66 -18.62
C ASN A 41 -18.68 39.06 -17.33
N LEU A 42 -18.77 38.15 -16.34
CA LEU A 42 -19.39 38.45 -15.06
C LEU A 42 -18.59 39.52 -14.30
N ALA A 43 -19.30 40.56 -13.85
CA ALA A 43 -18.71 41.62 -13.03
C ALA A 43 -18.34 41.11 -11.62
N GLU A 44 -17.29 41.70 -11.02
CA GLU A 44 -16.99 41.52 -9.59
C GLU A 44 -18.20 42.01 -8.76
N GLY A 45 -18.59 41.24 -7.75
CA GLY A 45 -19.80 41.52 -6.95
C GLY A 45 -21.14 41.13 -7.59
N ALA A 46 -21.15 40.36 -8.69
CA ALA A 46 -22.38 39.92 -9.35
C ALA A 46 -23.31 39.09 -8.44
N PHE A 47 -24.61 39.37 -8.49
CA PHE A 47 -25.65 38.63 -7.76
C PHE A 47 -26.16 37.44 -8.58
N ILE A 48 -26.32 36.29 -7.93
CA ILE A 48 -26.84 35.04 -8.51
C ILE A 48 -27.93 34.47 -7.58
N SER A 49 -29.08 34.15 -8.15
CA SER A 49 -30.19 33.51 -7.43
C SER A 49 -29.86 32.07 -7.03
N HIS A 50 -30.45 31.60 -5.93
CA HIS A 50 -30.35 30.21 -5.48
C HIS A 50 -30.85 29.22 -6.53
N LYS A 51 -31.81 29.62 -7.37
CA LYS A 51 -32.31 28.81 -8.49
C LYS A 51 -31.21 28.51 -9.50
N ASN A 52 -30.55 29.54 -10.02
CA ASN A 52 -29.46 29.36 -10.99
C ASN A 52 -28.21 28.76 -10.36
N LEU A 53 -27.92 29.12 -9.11
CA LEU A 53 -26.79 28.55 -8.37
C LEU A 53 -26.92 27.03 -8.18
N THR A 54 -28.13 26.50 -8.04
CA THR A 54 -28.37 25.05 -7.88
C THR A 54 -27.87 24.25 -9.08
N TYR A 55 -28.03 24.77 -10.30
CA TYR A 55 -27.51 24.13 -11.51
C TYR A 55 -25.98 24.00 -11.48
N TYR A 56 -25.28 25.08 -11.14
CA TYR A 56 -23.82 25.08 -11.04
C TYR A 56 -23.29 24.20 -9.90
N ARG A 57 -24.02 24.12 -8.79
CA ARG A 57 -23.70 23.19 -7.68
C ARG A 57 -23.81 21.72 -8.12
N LEU A 58 -24.78 21.39 -8.97
CA LEU A 58 -24.92 20.04 -9.52
C LEU A 58 -23.78 19.69 -10.47
N LEU A 59 -23.41 20.61 -11.37
CA LEU A 59 -22.26 20.45 -12.26
C LEU A 59 -20.95 20.26 -11.48
N PHE A 60 -20.77 21.03 -10.42
CA PHE A 60 -19.62 20.90 -9.53
C PHE A 60 -19.55 19.52 -8.86
N LEU A 61 -20.69 19.01 -8.37
CA LEU A 61 -20.76 17.68 -7.77
C LEU A 61 -20.43 16.57 -8.79
N GLU A 62 -20.91 16.70 -10.03
CA GLU A 62 -20.56 15.79 -11.12
C GLU A 62 -19.05 15.80 -11.42
N GLU A 63 -18.43 16.99 -11.44
CA GLU A 63 -16.98 17.13 -11.65
C GLU A 63 -16.15 16.48 -10.53
N ILE A 64 -16.55 16.62 -9.26
CA ILE A 64 -15.89 15.94 -8.14
C ILE A 64 -15.97 14.42 -8.30
N ILE A 65 -17.17 13.90 -8.59
CA ILE A 65 -17.40 12.45 -8.72
C ILE A 65 -16.56 11.88 -9.87
N ASP A 66 -16.55 12.55 -11.02
CA ASP A 66 -15.80 12.11 -12.20
C ASP A 66 -14.28 12.17 -11.95
N LYS A 67 -13.80 13.22 -11.26
CA LYS A 67 -12.40 13.30 -10.81
C LYS A 67 -12.04 12.18 -9.83
N ALA A 68 -12.91 11.84 -8.89
CA ALA A 68 -12.70 10.76 -7.93
C ALA A 68 -12.65 9.38 -8.61
N ASN A 69 -13.54 9.14 -9.59
CA ASN A 69 -13.54 7.90 -10.37
C ASN A 69 -12.25 7.74 -11.19
N ARG A 70 -11.84 8.77 -11.93
CA ARG A 70 -10.57 8.76 -12.69
C ARG A 70 -9.35 8.51 -11.79
N LYS A 71 -9.33 9.11 -10.59
CA LYS A 71 -8.27 8.87 -9.60
C LYS A 71 -8.25 7.41 -9.15
N ASN A 72 -9.41 6.79 -8.93
CA ASN A 72 -9.52 5.39 -8.56
C ASN A 72 -8.97 4.47 -9.66
N ASP A 73 -9.30 4.75 -10.93
CA ASP A 73 -8.80 3.99 -12.08
C ASP A 73 -7.27 4.09 -12.21
N TYR A 74 -6.72 5.30 -12.05
CA TYR A 74 -5.27 5.50 -12.02
C TYR A 74 -4.58 4.70 -10.92
N VAL A 75 -5.15 4.67 -9.71
CA VAL A 75 -4.61 3.89 -8.58
C VAL A 75 -4.67 2.40 -8.89
N ARG A 76 -5.77 1.90 -9.47
CA ARG A 76 -5.91 0.49 -9.88
C ARG A 76 -4.84 0.08 -10.88
N GLU A 77 -4.60 0.91 -11.90
CA GLU A 77 -3.59 0.64 -12.92
C GLU A 77 -2.18 0.66 -12.32
N ALA A 78 -1.87 1.67 -11.50
CA ALA A 78 -0.57 1.77 -10.84
C ALA A 78 -0.28 0.57 -9.91
N VAL A 79 -1.31 0.06 -9.21
CA VAL A 79 -1.19 -1.15 -8.40
C VAL A 79 -0.98 -2.39 -9.27
N TYR A 80 -1.69 -2.50 -10.39
CA TYR A 80 -1.54 -3.60 -11.34
C TYR A 80 -0.12 -3.67 -11.92
N ASP A 81 0.42 -2.53 -12.38
CA ASP A 81 1.77 -2.44 -12.93
C ASP A 81 2.84 -2.69 -11.87
N ALA A 82 2.70 -2.13 -10.67
CA ALA A 82 3.65 -2.36 -9.57
C ALA A 82 3.72 -3.85 -9.18
N THR A 83 2.58 -4.55 -9.17
CA THR A 83 2.50 -5.98 -8.85
C THR A 83 3.16 -6.84 -9.93
N LYS A 84 3.08 -6.42 -11.20
CA LYS A 84 3.64 -7.14 -12.34
C LYS A 84 5.16 -6.94 -12.48
N HIS A 85 5.67 -5.79 -12.05
CA HIS A 85 7.08 -5.41 -12.18
C HIS A 85 7.92 -5.59 -10.90
N GLN A 86 7.31 -5.90 -9.74
CA GLN A 86 8.06 -6.38 -8.58
C GLN A 86 8.53 -7.82 -8.79
N GLY A 87 9.42 -7.99 -9.77
CA GLY A 87 10.40 -9.07 -9.74
C GLY A 87 11.30 -8.81 -8.55
N TYR A 88 10.92 -9.33 -7.38
CA TYR A 88 11.89 -9.69 -6.36
C TYR A 88 12.76 -10.78 -6.98
N THR A 89 13.75 -10.39 -7.78
CA THR A 89 14.87 -11.26 -8.09
C THR A 89 15.52 -11.51 -6.74
N ALA A 90 15.08 -12.57 -6.06
CA ALA A 90 15.82 -13.17 -5.00
C ALA A 90 17.22 -13.36 -5.60
N LEU A 91 18.18 -12.55 -5.17
CA LEU A 91 19.56 -12.80 -5.51
C LEU A 91 19.80 -14.22 -5.05
N ASP A 92 20.09 -15.10 -6.00
CA ASP A 92 20.42 -16.48 -5.71
C ASP A 92 21.81 -16.46 -5.05
N VAL A 93 21.82 -16.24 -3.74
CA VAL A 93 23.03 -16.16 -2.90
C VAL A 93 23.81 -17.46 -3.04
N GLN A 94 23.11 -18.58 -3.25
CA GLN A 94 23.67 -19.89 -3.49
C GLN A 94 24.49 -19.92 -4.79
N ASP A 95 23.94 -19.45 -5.92
CA ASP A 95 24.67 -19.47 -7.20
C ASP A 95 25.91 -18.58 -7.19
N GLN A 96 25.88 -17.46 -6.45
CA GLN A 96 27.06 -16.59 -6.30
C GLN A 96 28.17 -17.23 -5.46
N LEU A 97 27.82 -18.05 -4.48
CA LEU A 97 28.79 -18.76 -3.64
C LEU A 97 29.35 -19.99 -4.32
N ASP A 98 28.50 -20.74 -5.00
CA ASP A 98 28.87 -21.98 -5.67
C ASP A 98 29.86 -21.73 -6.82
N ARG A 99 29.78 -20.56 -7.47
CA ARG A 99 30.77 -20.11 -8.47
C ARG A 99 32.18 -19.87 -7.92
N LYS A 100 32.35 -19.73 -6.60
CA LYS A 100 33.65 -19.45 -5.96
C LYS A 100 34.25 -20.65 -5.22
N ILE A 101 33.63 -21.83 -5.28
CA ILE A 101 34.10 -23.01 -4.54
C ILE A 101 35.44 -23.50 -5.12
N THR A 102 36.43 -23.64 -4.24
CA THR A 102 37.72 -24.25 -4.57
C THR A 102 37.66 -25.78 -4.48
N PHE A 103 38.56 -26.47 -5.17
CA PHE A 103 38.65 -27.94 -5.12
C PHE A 103 38.85 -28.50 -3.70
N GLY A 104 39.69 -27.85 -2.89
CA GLY A 104 39.93 -28.24 -1.50
C GLY A 104 38.69 -28.13 -0.62
N GLN A 105 37.89 -27.08 -0.82
CA GLN A 105 36.60 -26.92 -0.13
C GLN A 105 35.59 -27.98 -0.58
N LYS A 106 35.56 -28.34 -1.86
CA LYS A 106 34.68 -29.43 -2.34
C LYS A 106 34.99 -30.76 -1.65
N ILE A 107 36.28 -31.11 -1.56
CA ILE A 107 36.73 -32.32 -0.85
C ILE A 107 36.41 -32.23 0.65
N ALA A 108 36.66 -31.10 1.30
CA ALA A 108 36.40 -30.94 2.72
C ALA A 108 34.92 -31.20 3.06
N ASP A 109 33.99 -30.72 2.23
CA ASP A 109 32.56 -30.91 2.46
C ASP A 109 32.08 -32.33 2.16
N ASP A 110 32.61 -32.98 1.11
CA ASP A 110 32.31 -34.38 0.86
C ASP A 110 32.83 -35.27 2.00
N VAL A 111 34.04 -35.00 2.51
CA VAL A 111 34.62 -35.73 3.65
C VAL A 111 33.87 -35.44 4.95
N ALA A 112 33.49 -34.19 5.22
CA ALA A 112 32.70 -33.84 6.41
C ALA A 112 31.31 -34.49 6.38
N ARG A 113 30.65 -34.50 5.21
CA ARG A 113 29.35 -35.15 5.01
C ARG A 113 29.42 -36.66 5.17
N PHE A 114 30.47 -37.29 4.65
CA PHE A 114 30.69 -38.74 4.82
C PHE A 114 31.08 -39.09 6.27
N GLY A 115 32.02 -38.36 6.85
CA GLY A 115 32.51 -38.56 8.21
C GLY A 115 31.46 -38.28 9.29
N GLY A 116 30.48 -37.42 9.01
CA GLY A 116 29.33 -37.14 9.89
C GLY A 116 28.16 -38.12 9.77
N SER A 117 28.24 -39.12 8.89
CA SER A 117 27.15 -40.08 8.69
C SER A 117 27.17 -41.20 9.74
N TRP A 118 26.00 -41.58 10.23
CA TRP A 118 25.81 -42.76 11.10
C TRP A 118 26.32 -44.06 10.45
N THR A 119 26.19 -44.20 9.13
CA THR A 119 26.67 -45.39 8.41
C THR A 119 28.19 -45.52 8.42
N PHE A 120 28.90 -44.38 8.37
CA PHE A 120 30.36 -44.36 8.48
C PHE A 120 30.81 -44.76 9.87
N ILE A 121 30.19 -44.18 10.91
CA ILE A 121 30.53 -44.48 12.32
C ILE A 121 30.39 -45.99 12.60
N ILE A 122 29.27 -46.60 12.22
CA ILE A 122 29.02 -48.03 12.46
C ILE A 122 30.02 -48.91 11.69
N THR A 123 30.24 -48.62 10.40
CA THR A 123 31.19 -49.38 9.58
C THR A 123 32.62 -49.27 10.12
N PHE A 124 33.00 -48.09 10.59
CA PHE A 124 34.32 -47.81 11.16
C PHE A 124 34.55 -48.59 12.47
N ILE A 125 33.55 -48.62 13.37
CA ILE A 125 33.61 -49.41 14.60
C ILE A 125 33.70 -50.91 14.28
N CYS A 126 32.89 -51.40 13.33
CA CYS A 126 32.97 -52.80 12.89
C CYS A 126 34.35 -53.14 12.31
N PHE A 127 34.91 -52.27 11.47
CA PHE A 127 36.24 -52.43 10.90
C PHE A 127 37.31 -52.53 11.99
N MET A 128 37.29 -51.65 13.00
CA MET A 128 38.20 -51.72 14.14
C MET A 128 38.06 -53.04 14.90
N GLY A 129 36.82 -53.48 15.17
CA GLY A 129 36.56 -54.77 15.83
C GLY A 129 37.12 -55.97 15.05
N VAL A 130 36.96 -55.97 13.72
CA VAL A 130 37.53 -57.00 12.84
C VAL A 130 39.06 -56.96 12.85
N TRP A 131 39.67 -55.77 12.78
CA TRP A 131 41.13 -55.60 12.83
C TRP A 131 41.73 -56.15 14.12
N MET A 132 41.11 -55.83 15.26
CA MET A 132 41.52 -56.33 16.57
C MET A 132 41.35 -57.86 16.64
N ALA A 133 40.22 -58.41 16.17
CA ALA A 133 39.97 -59.85 16.18
C ALA A 133 40.99 -60.63 15.32
N LEU A 134 41.32 -60.15 14.12
CA LEU A 134 42.31 -60.78 13.24
C LEU A 134 43.71 -60.82 13.89
N ASN A 135 44.12 -59.74 14.56
CA ASN A 135 45.43 -59.67 15.21
C ASN A 135 45.52 -60.48 16.52
N VAL A 136 44.39 -60.72 17.20
CA VAL A 136 44.30 -61.56 18.40
C VAL A 136 44.29 -63.05 18.06
N VAL A 137 43.48 -63.46 17.06
CA VAL A 137 43.28 -64.88 16.69
C VAL A 137 44.50 -65.44 15.93
N LYS A 138 45.32 -64.58 15.32
CA LYS A 138 46.54 -64.96 14.58
C LYS A 138 46.30 -66.08 13.54
N PRO A 139 45.29 -65.94 12.65
CA PRO A 139 44.86 -67.02 11.77
C PRO A 139 45.97 -67.55 10.82
N PHE A 140 47.02 -66.77 10.57
CA PHE A 140 48.16 -67.15 9.71
C PHE A 140 49.50 -67.26 10.47
N GLY A 141 49.49 -67.28 11.80
CA GLY A 141 50.72 -67.33 12.64
C GLY A 141 51.56 -66.05 12.64
N ILE A 142 51.20 -65.03 11.85
CA ILE A 142 51.85 -63.71 11.79
C ILE A 142 51.04 -62.71 12.62
N VAL A 143 51.71 -61.97 13.51
CA VAL A 143 51.09 -60.90 14.32
C VAL A 143 51.50 -59.56 13.72
N PHE A 144 50.60 -58.91 12.98
CA PHE A 144 50.87 -57.61 12.37
C PHE A 144 50.84 -56.47 13.39
N ASP A 145 49.88 -56.49 14.33
CA ASP A 145 49.68 -55.44 15.32
C ASP A 145 49.38 -56.05 16.70
N LYS A 146 50.43 -56.32 17.48
CA LYS A 146 50.31 -56.96 18.80
C LYS A 146 49.66 -56.01 19.80
N TYR A 147 48.81 -56.53 20.68
CA TYR A 147 48.28 -55.78 21.83
C TYR A 147 49.42 -55.03 22.54
N PRO A 148 49.39 -53.69 22.65
CA PRO A 148 48.22 -52.79 22.68
C PRO A 148 47.79 -52.10 21.35
N PHE A 149 48.08 -52.67 20.17
CA PHE A 149 47.68 -52.17 18.84
C PHE A 149 48.27 -50.80 18.45
N ILE A 150 49.60 -50.72 18.39
CA ILE A 150 50.32 -49.46 18.14
C ILE A 150 50.07 -48.91 16.73
N LEU A 151 49.93 -49.79 15.72
CA LEU A 151 49.72 -49.35 14.33
C LEU A 151 48.31 -48.80 14.15
N LEU A 152 47.30 -49.46 14.72
CA LEU A 152 45.94 -48.96 14.75
C LEU A 152 45.89 -47.58 15.44
N ASN A 153 46.54 -47.44 16.59
CA ASN A 153 46.55 -46.18 17.33
C ASN A 153 47.21 -45.04 16.53
N LEU A 154 48.33 -45.31 15.84
CA LEU A 154 48.99 -44.33 14.98
C LEU A 154 48.09 -43.90 13.80
N ALA A 155 47.40 -44.86 13.18
CA ALA A 155 46.47 -44.58 12.09
C ALA A 155 45.28 -43.72 12.56
N LEU A 156 44.68 -44.06 13.71
CA LEU A 156 43.58 -43.29 14.31
C LEU A 156 44.02 -41.87 14.67
N SER A 157 45.21 -41.71 15.24
CA SER A 157 45.75 -40.40 15.60
C SER A 157 45.96 -39.51 14.37
N THR A 158 46.48 -40.10 13.28
CA THR A 158 46.68 -39.37 12.01
C THR A 158 45.35 -39.01 11.37
N LEU A 159 44.37 -39.90 11.41
CA LEU A 159 43.03 -39.65 10.89
C LEU A 159 42.35 -38.51 11.65
N ALA A 160 42.40 -38.52 12.98
CA ALA A 160 41.85 -37.47 13.83
C ALA A 160 42.54 -36.12 13.59
N ALA A 161 43.86 -36.10 13.41
CA ALA A 161 44.62 -34.88 13.15
C ALA A 161 44.21 -34.19 11.83
N ILE A 162 43.92 -34.97 10.79
CA ILE A 162 43.44 -34.45 9.50
C ILE A 162 41.95 -34.06 9.56
N GLN A 163 41.17 -34.75 10.39
CA GLN A 163 39.74 -34.51 10.52
C GLN A 163 39.41 -33.11 11.07
N ALA A 164 40.15 -32.63 12.08
CA ALA A 164 39.83 -31.35 12.72
C ALA A 164 39.92 -30.13 11.75
N PRO A 165 40.98 -29.97 10.93
CA PRO A 165 41.02 -28.90 9.92
C PRO A 165 39.96 -29.05 8.82
N LEU A 166 39.63 -30.28 8.40
CA LEU A 166 38.59 -30.50 7.39
C LEU A 166 37.20 -30.10 7.90
N ILE A 167 36.87 -30.48 9.15
CA ILE A 167 35.65 -30.04 9.82
C ILE A 167 35.63 -28.51 9.95
N MET A 168 36.74 -27.91 10.35
CA MET A 168 36.84 -26.45 10.48
C MET A 168 36.67 -25.74 9.14
N MET A 169 37.19 -26.31 8.04
CA MET A 169 36.99 -25.77 6.69
C MET A 169 35.52 -25.84 6.26
N SER A 170 34.83 -26.97 6.48
CA SER A 170 33.41 -27.08 6.17
C SER A 170 32.55 -26.15 7.04
N GLN A 171 32.91 -25.99 8.33
CA GLN A 171 32.23 -25.08 9.25
C GLN A 171 32.41 -23.61 8.86
N ASN A 172 33.64 -23.18 8.52
CA ASN A 172 33.89 -21.83 8.03
C ASN A 172 33.06 -21.53 6.77
N ARG A 173 32.94 -22.52 5.87
CA ARG A 173 32.14 -22.38 4.65
C ARG A 173 30.64 -22.26 4.95
N ALA A 174 30.11 -23.07 5.86
CA ALA A 174 28.72 -22.97 6.31
C ALA A 174 28.44 -21.59 6.96
N SER A 175 29.36 -21.11 7.80
CA SER A 175 29.23 -19.79 8.42
C SER A 175 29.29 -18.64 7.42
N ASP A 176 30.12 -18.74 6.38
CA ASP A 176 30.18 -17.76 5.29
C ASP A 176 28.85 -17.72 4.51
N TYR A 177 28.25 -18.89 4.26
CA TYR A 177 26.93 -19.00 3.63
C TYR A 177 25.85 -18.34 4.50
N ASP A 178 25.77 -18.70 5.78
CA ASP A 178 24.80 -18.15 6.72
C ASP A 178 24.92 -16.62 6.84
N ARG A 179 26.15 -16.09 6.87
CA ARG A 179 26.41 -14.66 6.93
C ARG A 179 25.91 -13.93 5.68
N LEU A 180 26.09 -14.51 4.50
CA LEU A 180 25.65 -13.89 3.25
C LEU A 180 24.15 -13.98 3.07
N GLN A 181 23.54 -15.11 3.47
CA GLN A 181 22.09 -15.24 3.52
C GLN A 181 21.48 -14.18 4.46
N ALA A 182 22.02 -14.04 5.68
CA ALA A 182 21.55 -13.03 6.63
C ALA A 182 21.69 -11.59 6.09
N LYS A 183 22.76 -11.30 5.33
CA LYS A 183 22.93 -10.00 4.68
C LYS A 183 21.91 -9.78 3.56
N ASN A 184 21.61 -10.81 2.78
CA ASN A 184 20.57 -10.73 1.75
C ASN A 184 19.19 -10.51 2.38
N ASP A 185 18.83 -11.31 3.38
CA ASP A 185 17.57 -11.18 4.12
C ASP A 185 17.43 -9.79 4.73
N TYR A 186 18.50 -9.26 5.32
CA TYR A 186 18.54 -7.88 5.82
C TYR A 186 18.23 -6.86 4.71
N ASN A 187 18.88 -6.96 3.55
CA ASN A 187 18.64 -6.04 2.44
C ASN A 187 17.22 -6.14 1.89
N VAL A 188 16.69 -7.35 1.71
CA VAL A 188 15.31 -7.58 1.27
C VAL A 188 14.31 -6.98 2.26
N ASN A 189 14.55 -7.19 3.57
CA ASN A 189 13.70 -6.62 4.61
C ASN A 189 13.76 -5.09 4.60
N LYS A 190 14.95 -4.51 4.43
CA LYS A 190 15.14 -3.06 4.38
C LYS A 190 14.44 -2.41 3.18
N VAL A 191 14.53 -3.05 2.01
CA VAL A 191 13.80 -2.62 0.80
C VAL A 191 12.28 -2.76 1.00
N SER A 192 11.84 -3.83 1.66
CA SER A 192 10.42 -4.03 1.98
C SER A 192 9.91 -2.97 2.96
N GLU A 193 10.69 -2.62 3.98
CA GLU A 193 10.38 -1.54 4.93
C GLU A 193 10.25 -0.19 4.22
N GLU A 194 11.21 0.15 3.34
CA GLU A 194 11.16 1.37 2.53
C GLU A 194 9.93 1.38 1.60
N GLY A 195 9.59 0.25 0.98
CA GLY A 195 8.39 0.08 0.17
C GLY A 195 7.10 0.29 0.96
N ILE A 196 6.99 -0.31 2.15
CA ILE A 196 5.82 -0.13 3.04
C ILE A 196 5.70 1.33 3.48
N ARG A 197 6.81 1.98 3.87
CA ARG A 197 6.80 3.40 4.25
C ARG A 197 6.30 4.29 3.12
N LEU A 198 6.76 4.05 1.89
CA LEU A 198 6.31 4.81 0.72
C LEU A 198 4.81 4.60 0.45
N LEU A 199 4.32 3.36 0.55
CA LEU A 199 2.90 3.06 0.42
C LEU A 199 2.08 3.76 1.49
N HIS A 200 2.57 3.79 2.73
CA HIS A 200 1.92 4.51 3.82
C HIS A 200 1.80 6.01 3.53
N THR A 201 2.88 6.66 3.10
CA THR A 201 2.85 8.09 2.75
C THR A 201 1.89 8.38 1.60
N LYS A 202 1.83 7.50 0.59
CA LYS A 202 0.84 7.65 -0.51
C LYS A 202 -0.59 7.46 -0.01
N LEU A 203 -0.83 6.46 0.85
CA LEU A 203 -2.14 6.22 1.45
C LEU A 203 -2.58 7.43 2.28
N ASP A 204 -1.71 7.99 3.12
CA ASP A 204 -2.01 9.16 3.94
C ASP A 204 -2.40 10.36 3.06
N HIS A 205 -1.66 10.60 1.97
CA HIS A 205 -2.00 11.65 1.00
C HIS A 205 -3.36 11.39 0.33
N LEU A 206 -3.65 10.15 -0.07
CA LEU A 206 -4.93 9.78 -0.67
C LEU A 206 -6.08 10.01 0.32
N VAL A 207 -5.94 9.54 1.56
CA VAL A 207 -6.94 9.68 2.63
C VAL A 207 -7.18 11.16 2.98
N GLN A 208 -6.11 11.95 3.10
CA GLN A 208 -6.23 13.38 3.38
C GLN A 208 -6.98 14.11 2.26
N GLN A 209 -6.67 13.79 1.01
CA GLN A 209 -7.38 14.34 -0.14
C GLN A 209 -8.86 13.91 -0.15
N ASP A 210 -9.15 12.62 0.02
CA ASP A 210 -10.52 12.10 0.01
C ASP A 210 -11.37 12.70 1.15
N GLN A 211 -10.77 12.96 2.32
CA GLN A 211 -11.43 13.66 3.42
C GLN A 211 -11.76 15.11 3.05
N SER A 212 -10.87 15.81 2.34
CA SER A 212 -11.14 17.18 1.87
C SER A 212 -12.27 17.22 0.83
N ASP A 213 -12.29 16.27 -0.10
CA ASP A 213 -13.32 16.16 -1.13
C ASP A 213 -14.69 15.83 -0.48
N LEU A 214 -14.72 14.97 0.54
CA LEU A 214 -15.94 14.63 1.28
C LEU A 214 -16.50 15.84 2.06
N LEU A 215 -15.64 16.59 2.76
CA LEU A 215 -16.05 17.78 3.50
C LEU A 215 -16.66 18.84 2.58
N GLU A 216 -16.12 18.97 1.38
CA GLU A 216 -16.67 19.87 0.38
C GLU A 216 -18.03 19.41 -0.13
N ILE A 217 -18.19 18.12 -0.46
CA ILE A 217 -19.49 17.56 -0.83
C ILE A 217 -20.51 17.80 0.29
N GLN A 218 -20.13 17.58 1.55
CA GLN A 218 -21.00 17.83 2.70
C GLN A 218 -21.38 19.31 2.85
N LYS A 219 -20.43 20.23 2.66
CA LYS A 219 -20.69 21.68 2.67
C LYS A 219 -21.69 22.04 1.58
N LEU A 220 -21.47 21.56 0.36
CA LEU A 220 -22.34 21.81 -0.78
C LEU A 220 -23.75 21.24 -0.56
N GLN A 221 -23.85 20.02 -0.03
CA GLN A 221 -25.14 19.42 0.35
C GLN A 221 -25.86 20.27 1.40
N THR A 222 -25.16 20.73 2.43
CA THR A 222 -25.73 21.59 3.48
C THR A 222 -26.23 22.91 2.90
N GLU A 223 -25.45 23.53 2.01
CA GLU A 223 -25.85 24.76 1.33
C GLU A 223 -27.04 24.57 0.38
N MET A 224 -27.11 23.43 -0.31
CA MET A 224 -28.26 23.07 -1.15
C MET A 224 -29.51 22.87 -0.30
N LEU A 225 -29.42 22.11 0.80
CA LEU A 225 -30.52 21.92 1.74
C LEU A 225 -31.00 23.25 2.33
N ALA A 226 -30.08 24.14 2.69
CA ALA A 226 -30.42 25.47 3.16
C ALA A 226 -31.16 26.29 2.09
N SER A 227 -30.69 26.26 0.83
CA SER A 227 -31.37 26.95 -0.27
C SER A 227 -32.74 26.36 -0.59
N LEU A 228 -32.89 25.03 -0.55
CA LEU A 228 -34.19 24.36 -0.73
C LEU A 228 -35.15 24.73 0.37
N THR A 229 -34.68 24.76 1.63
CA THR A 229 -35.51 25.15 2.78
C THR A 229 -35.98 26.60 2.63
N LYS A 230 -35.09 27.52 2.22
CA LYS A 230 -35.47 28.90 1.94
C LYS A 230 -36.51 29.02 0.82
N GLN A 231 -36.32 28.30 -0.28
CA GLN A 231 -37.28 28.28 -1.39
C GLN A 231 -38.64 27.69 -1.00
N LEU A 232 -38.66 26.65 -0.17
CA LEU A 232 -39.91 26.09 0.36
C LEU A 232 -40.66 27.11 1.23
N VAL A 233 -39.94 27.84 2.09
CA VAL A 233 -40.53 28.91 2.91
C VAL A 233 -41.07 30.03 2.03
N SER A 234 -40.30 30.52 1.05
CA SER A 234 -40.78 31.60 0.17
C SER A 234 -41.98 31.17 -0.68
N MET A 235 -41.99 29.92 -1.16
CA MET A 235 -43.13 29.34 -1.86
C MET A 235 -44.36 29.20 -0.96
N GLN A 236 -44.20 28.77 0.30
CA GLN A 236 -45.31 28.72 1.26
C GLN A 236 -45.89 30.11 1.56
N GLU A 237 -45.04 31.12 1.72
CA GLU A 237 -45.47 32.50 1.89
C GLU A 237 -46.24 33.02 0.67
N GLU A 238 -45.78 32.73 -0.54
CA GLU A 238 -46.43 33.12 -1.77
C GLU A 238 -47.80 32.44 -1.93
N GLN A 239 -47.88 31.13 -1.65
CA GLN A 239 -49.15 30.41 -1.63
C GLN A 239 -50.12 31.00 -0.60
N ALA A 240 -49.67 31.32 0.61
CA ALA A 240 -50.50 31.95 1.63
C ALA A 240 -51.04 33.32 1.20
N ARG A 241 -50.21 34.12 0.48
CA ARG A 241 -50.65 35.40 -0.10
C ARG A 241 -51.68 35.20 -1.20
N LEU A 242 -51.45 34.26 -2.10
CA LEU A 242 -52.38 33.96 -3.21
C LEU A 242 -53.73 33.49 -2.67
N VAL A 243 -53.75 32.59 -1.68
CA VAL A 243 -54.99 32.15 -1.02
C VAL A 243 -55.70 33.33 -0.36
N GLY A 244 -54.97 34.20 0.36
CA GLY A 244 -55.54 35.41 0.95
C GLY A 244 -56.08 36.43 -0.07
N GLN A 245 -55.47 36.52 -1.26
CA GLN A 245 -55.97 37.34 -2.36
C GLN A 245 -57.25 36.75 -2.98
N ILE A 246 -57.29 35.42 -3.16
CA ILE A 246 -58.48 34.71 -3.65
C ILE A 246 -59.65 34.87 -2.66
N GLU A 247 -59.42 34.73 -1.36
CA GLU A 247 -60.47 34.97 -0.35
C GLU A 247 -60.97 36.42 -0.33
N LYS A 248 -60.08 37.39 -0.56
CA LYS A 248 -60.47 38.81 -0.67
C LYS A 248 -61.28 39.07 -1.94
N MET A 249 -60.88 38.49 -3.08
CA MET A 249 -61.63 38.59 -4.33
C MET A 249 -63.02 37.97 -4.20
N ARG A 250 -63.11 36.78 -3.58
CA ARG A 250 -64.40 36.13 -3.30
C ARG A 250 -65.30 36.97 -2.38
N ARG A 251 -64.75 37.58 -1.33
CA ARG A 251 -65.51 38.48 -0.43
C ARG A 251 -65.92 39.80 -1.09
N SER A 252 -65.19 40.28 -2.09
CA SER A 252 -65.61 41.44 -2.88
C SER A 252 -66.70 41.09 -3.90
N GLU A 253 -66.76 39.84 -4.38
CA GLU A 253 -67.83 39.36 -5.26
C GLU A 253 -69.12 39.04 -4.48
N GLU A 254 -69.05 38.59 -3.23
CA GLU A 254 -70.22 38.32 -2.37
C GLU A 254 -70.88 39.60 -1.78
N ASN A 255 -70.21 40.77 -1.85
CA ASN A 255 -70.68 42.06 -1.31
C ASN A 255 -71.19 43.05 -2.39
N VAL A 256 -71.43 42.58 -3.62
CA VAL A 256 -72.04 43.32 -4.74
C VAL A 256 -73.37 42.66 -5.09
#